data_AF-A0AAD3HCC3-F1
#
_entry.id   AF-A0AAD3HCC3-F1
#
_cell.length_a   1.000
_cell.length_b   1.000
_cell.length_c   1.000
_cell.angle_alpha   90.00
_cell.angle_beta   90.00
_cell.angle_gamma   90.00
#
_symmetry.space_group_name_H-M   'P 1'
#
loop_
_entity.id
_entity.type
_entity.pdbx_description
1 polymer ?
#
loop_
_entity_poly.entity_id
_entity_poly.type
_entity_poly.pdbx_seq_one_letter_code
_entity_poly.pdbx_strand_id
1 'polypeptide(L)'
;MLGLRGNRNLLTRKLNTLVADKANGSKSILVVKVIMNDGEPTTTEDVLRKSVFANGPGEISLSSQYSACSHGKLNFIKAADASGIDTRIEEGVVSVKIDLSIVSPHGMIRNYVTEELNRQFGISSPNQLADHVMYCLPPGSMPHVAYGMVGSHLSVYLNNWCTYLSALMHELGHNIGWGHSNTPTHKYSDRSDMLGYSYAKVGSPRMCVNPSRQWTARWFDHRSLVLNDMQKAKGNRQLFYEGDISSTTVDPNVGSIPMLIKIDSETTTTYYIGFNALDGANIGTVQAGNKLTLHSVENINEKGADSVILAALGTGESYAIVDYDGTGLNMLLTVINIDTSSMRASIILNCDADITSSPSVSAAPTVAPRIHTTIVEVVVDGTCDTSEGQFLVTEAFHDSILPANTDTVVETSDPFCTNLRHLQTSSTHPNEITISAGVDKSGVADSLTSEINMIHTYARPGTNSVVLQATITQKKAYTDQTDFSRDEDLVLDIYNNKATVDLKMQRLSGKHVILREIQVLQMPSGQPTSIPSTSPSFHPSIHVPIVGECYDSPEGWYDTDGPAYNCYWYSQASRCNDFGNLYANFGKTASQACCGCGGGDIQ
;
A
#
# COMPACT_ATOMS: atom_id res chain seq x y z
N MET A 1 -20.22 32.64 -15.08
CA MET A 1 -19.52 31.75 -14.11
C MET A 1 -20.24 31.55 -12.77
N LEU A 2 -21.11 32.45 -12.29
CA LEU A 2 -21.85 32.26 -11.03
C LEU A 2 -22.92 31.14 -11.05
N GLY A 3 -23.57 30.88 -12.20
CA GLY A 3 -24.62 29.86 -12.32
C GLY A 3 -24.15 28.40 -12.30
N LEU A 4 -22.91 28.12 -12.75
CA LEU A 4 -22.33 26.75 -12.73
C LEU A 4 -21.80 26.36 -11.33
N ARG A 5 -21.34 27.34 -10.54
CA ARG A 5 -20.93 27.12 -9.13
C ARG A 5 -22.13 26.75 -8.24
N GLY A 6 -23.31 27.33 -8.49
CA GLY A 6 -24.53 27.03 -7.72
C GLY A 6 -25.04 25.59 -7.87
N ASN A 7 -25.01 25.04 -9.10
CA ASN A 7 -25.47 23.67 -9.37
C ASN A 7 -24.46 22.60 -8.92
N ARG A 8 -23.15 22.85 -9.03
CA ARG A 8 -22.13 21.95 -8.46
C ARG A 8 -22.27 21.85 -6.94
N ASN A 9 -22.43 22.98 -6.24
CA ASN A 9 -22.59 22.99 -4.77
C ASN A 9 -23.83 22.20 -4.27
N LEU A 10 -24.91 22.14 -5.05
CA LEU A 10 -26.13 21.37 -4.72
C LEU A 10 -25.94 19.86 -4.89
N LEU A 11 -25.31 19.40 -5.98
CA LEU A 11 -24.98 17.99 -6.21
C LEU A 11 -23.92 17.50 -5.22
N THR A 12 -22.90 18.31 -4.96
CA THR A 12 -21.87 18.09 -3.92
C THR A 12 -22.47 17.91 -2.54
N ARG A 13 -23.42 18.78 -2.13
CA ARG A 13 -24.12 18.63 -0.85
C ARG A 13 -24.90 17.32 -0.78
N LYS A 14 -25.58 16.92 -1.87
CA LYS A 14 -26.35 15.67 -1.90
C LYS A 14 -25.46 14.44 -1.74
N LEU A 15 -24.32 14.35 -2.45
CA LEU A 15 -23.47 13.15 -2.37
C LEU A 15 -22.77 13.01 -1.02
N ASN A 16 -22.24 14.10 -0.47
CA ASN A 16 -21.62 14.09 0.86
C ASN A 16 -22.65 13.81 1.98
N THR A 17 -23.90 14.24 1.79
CA THR A 17 -24.99 13.86 2.70
C THR A 17 -25.26 12.36 2.65
N LEU A 18 -25.28 11.75 1.46
CA LEU A 18 -25.49 10.30 1.31
C LEU A 18 -24.37 9.45 1.95
N VAL A 19 -23.12 9.88 1.82
CA VAL A 19 -21.97 9.20 2.48
C VAL A 19 -22.10 9.33 4.00
N ALA A 20 -22.38 10.54 4.51
CA ALA A 20 -22.57 10.76 5.94
C ALA A 20 -23.75 9.94 6.49
N ASP A 21 -24.88 9.86 5.77
CA ASP A 21 -26.06 9.08 6.20
C ASP A 21 -25.76 7.58 6.31
N LYS A 22 -24.85 7.06 5.47
CA LYS A 22 -24.38 5.67 5.54
C LYS A 22 -23.29 5.45 6.58
N ALA A 23 -22.49 6.47 6.86
CA ALA A 23 -21.39 6.43 7.82
C ALA A 23 -21.79 6.80 9.26
N ASN A 24 -23.09 6.95 9.58
CA ASN A 24 -23.56 7.28 10.92
C ASN A 24 -24.81 6.47 11.31
N GLY A 25 -25.08 6.43 12.61
CA GLY A 25 -26.20 5.72 13.21
C GLY A 25 -25.95 4.22 13.35
N SER A 26 -27.01 3.50 13.70
CA SER A 26 -27.02 2.04 13.71
C SER A 26 -27.33 1.52 12.31
N LYS A 27 -26.48 0.63 11.78
CA LYS A 27 -26.64 0.00 10.47
C LYS A 27 -26.61 -1.51 10.60
N SER A 28 -27.66 -2.16 10.12
CA SER A 28 -27.77 -3.62 10.15
C SER A 28 -26.89 -4.28 9.08
N ILE A 29 -26.23 -5.38 9.44
CA ILE A 29 -25.48 -6.24 8.53
C ILE A 29 -26.08 -7.63 8.52
N LEU A 30 -26.30 -8.19 7.33
CA LEU A 30 -26.55 -9.61 7.12
C LEU A 30 -25.31 -10.27 6.52
N VAL A 31 -24.80 -11.33 7.15
CA VAL A 31 -23.72 -12.15 6.59
C VAL A 31 -24.31 -13.44 6.01
N VAL A 32 -23.97 -13.72 4.75
CA VAL A 32 -24.49 -14.86 4.00
C VAL A 32 -23.35 -15.82 3.72
N LYS A 33 -23.38 -17.00 4.36
CA LYS A 33 -22.48 -18.11 4.03
C LYS A 33 -23.04 -18.83 2.81
N VAL A 34 -22.32 -18.81 1.69
CA VAL A 34 -22.81 -19.36 0.42
C VAL A 34 -22.33 -20.80 0.25
N ILE A 35 -23.28 -21.74 0.15
CA ILE A 35 -23.03 -23.16 -0.08
C ILE A 35 -23.30 -23.46 -1.56
N MET A 36 -22.35 -24.07 -2.24
CA MET A 36 -22.41 -24.46 -3.65
C MET A 36 -22.34 -25.98 -3.79
N ASN A 37 -22.58 -26.50 -4.99
CA ASN A 37 -22.65 -27.96 -5.22
C ASN A 37 -21.34 -28.70 -4.89
N ASP A 38 -20.22 -28.02 -5.05
CA ASP A 38 -18.86 -28.55 -4.95
C ASP A 38 -17.95 -27.71 -4.02
N GLY A 39 -18.53 -26.85 -3.17
CA GLY A 39 -17.77 -26.09 -2.19
C GLY A 39 -18.59 -25.21 -1.26
N GLU A 40 -18.03 -24.90 -0.09
CA GLU A 40 -18.54 -23.91 0.87
C GLU A 40 -17.35 -23.14 1.49
N PRO A 41 -17.57 -21.95 2.09
CA PRO A 41 -16.55 -21.30 2.89
C PRO A 41 -16.05 -22.21 4.02
N THR A 42 -14.73 -22.22 4.25
CA THR A 42 -14.09 -23.01 5.31
C THR A 42 -14.42 -22.51 6.72
N THR A 43 -15.00 -21.32 6.83
CA THR A 43 -15.42 -20.70 8.08
C THR A 43 -16.83 -21.13 8.50
N THR A 44 -17.08 -21.18 9.81
CA THR A 44 -18.39 -21.49 10.38
C THR A 44 -19.23 -20.23 10.55
N GLU A 45 -20.54 -20.37 10.69
CA GLU A 45 -21.42 -19.23 11.00
C GLU A 45 -21.05 -18.53 12.31
N ASP A 46 -20.59 -19.28 13.32
CA ASP A 46 -20.10 -18.71 14.58
C ASP A 46 -18.85 -17.84 14.39
N VAL A 47 -17.91 -18.29 13.57
CA VAL A 47 -16.71 -17.50 13.24
C VAL A 47 -17.09 -16.25 12.45
N LEU A 48 -17.98 -16.35 11.46
CA LEU A 48 -18.52 -15.20 10.73
C LEU A 48 -19.15 -14.18 11.67
N ARG A 49 -20.02 -14.65 12.56
CA ARG A 49 -20.72 -13.83 13.54
C ARG A 49 -19.75 -13.10 14.46
N LYS A 50 -18.70 -13.79 14.94
CA LYS A 50 -17.66 -13.19 15.78
C LYS A 50 -16.82 -12.18 15.01
N SER A 51 -16.35 -12.50 13.81
CA SER A 51 -15.57 -11.57 13.00
C SER A 51 -16.31 -10.26 12.68
N VAL A 52 -17.63 -10.31 12.51
CA VAL A 52 -18.43 -9.13 12.16
C VAL A 52 -18.99 -8.41 13.38
N PHE A 53 -19.46 -9.13 14.40
CA PHE A 53 -20.25 -8.58 15.50
C PHE A 53 -19.72 -8.87 16.91
N ALA A 54 -18.55 -9.51 17.08
CA ALA A 54 -18.09 -9.92 18.42
C ALA A 54 -18.23 -8.78 19.44
N ASN A 55 -18.82 -9.14 20.59
CA ASN A 55 -19.27 -8.24 21.65
C ASN A 55 -18.57 -8.53 23.00
N GLY A 56 -17.61 -9.46 23.05
CA GLY A 56 -16.84 -9.73 24.25
C GLY A 56 -15.86 -8.61 24.60
N PRO A 57 -15.55 -8.37 25.89
CA PRO A 57 -14.54 -7.39 26.28
C PRO A 57 -13.19 -7.70 25.61
N GLY A 58 -12.67 -6.75 24.82
CA GLY A 58 -11.39 -6.89 24.13
C GLY A 58 -11.43 -7.65 22.80
N GLU A 59 -12.60 -8.18 22.40
CA GLU A 59 -12.77 -8.79 21.08
C GLU A 59 -12.85 -7.72 19.99
N ILE A 60 -12.04 -7.87 18.95
CA ILE A 60 -12.02 -6.95 17.82
C ILE A 60 -12.81 -7.57 16.66
N SER A 61 -13.86 -6.88 16.24
CA SER A 61 -14.71 -7.21 15.11
C SER A 61 -14.86 -6.00 14.18
N LEU A 62 -15.47 -6.23 13.02
CA LEU A 62 -15.88 -5.16 12.12
C LEU A 62 -16.70 -4.09 12.85
N SER A 63 -17.70 -4.52 13.63
CA SER A 63 -18.57 -3.63 14.39
C SER A 63 -17.81 -2.86 15.47
N SER A 64 -17.03 -3.54 16.30
CA SER A 64 -16.32 -2.87 17.40
C SER A 64 -15.25 -1.91 16.90
N GLN A 65 -14.56 -2.24 15.80
CA GLN A 65 -13.53 -1.38 15.22
C GLN A 65 -14.13 -0.11 14.58
N TYR A 66 -15.23 -0.20 13.82
CA TYR A 66 -15.91 1.00 13.30
C TYR A 66 -16.51 1.86 14.42
N SER A 67 -17.08 1.25 15.45
CA SER A 67 -17.60 1.97 16.62
C SER A 67 -16.47 2.72 17.34
N ALA A 68 -15.31 2.09 17.55
CA ALA A 68 -14.14 2.72 18.15
C ALA A 68 -13.59 3.87 17.29
N CYS A 69 -13.46 3.68 15.99
CA CYS A 69 -12.99 4.71 15.06
C CYS A 69 -13.90 5.94 14.98
N SER A 70 -15.20 5.75 15.15
CA SER A 70 -16.21 6.80 15.02
C SER A 70 -16.67 7.37 16.36
N HIS A 71 -16.12 6.90 17.48
CA HIS A 71 -16.59 7.20 18.84
C HIS A 71 -18.09 6.96 19.01
N GLY A 72 -18.56 5.81 18.52
CA GLY A 72 -19.95 5.39 18.61
C GLY A 72 -20.90 6.10 17.65
N LYS A 73 -20.40 6.94 16.73
CA LYS A 73 -21.25 7.56 15.70
C LYS A 73 -21.72 6.59 14.62
N LEU A 74 -20.95 5.54 14.33
CA LEU A 74 -21.32 4.43 13.44
C LEU A 74 -21.27 3.12 14.21
N ASN A 75 -22.41 2.43 14.29
CA ASN A 75 -22.51 1.14 14.95
C ASN A 75 -23.12 0.12 14.01
N PHE A 76 -22.35 -0.89 13.62
CA PHE A 76 -22.89 -2.00 12.86
C PHE A 76 -23.55 -3.01 13.78
N ILE A 77 -24.83 -3.29 13.54
CA ILE A 77 -25.65 -4.21 14.34
C ILE A 77 -26.04 -5.42 13.50
N LYS A 78 -26.42 -6.51 14.16
CA LYS A 78 -26.90 -7.73 13.50
C LYS A 78 -28.20 -7.43 12.74
N ALA A 79 -28.39 -8.04 11.57
CA ALA A 79 -29.70 -8.15 10.96
C ALA A 79 -30.67 -8.86 11.91
N ALA A 80 -31.95 -8.50 11.84
CA ALA A 80 -32.99 -9.13 12.64
C ALA A 80 -33.14 -10.61 12.26
N ASP A 81 -33.42 -11.45 13.26
CA ASP A 81 -33.77 -12.85 13.01
C ASP A 81 -35.00 -12.94 12.12
N ALA A 82 -34.95 -13.85 11.15
CA ALA A 82 -36.04 -14.09 10.23
C ALA A 82 -36.03 -15.55 9.76
N SER A 83 -37.21 -16.12 9.58
CA SER A 83 -37.36 -17.45 8.99
C SER A 83 -37.56 -17.33 7.49
N GLY A 84 -36.74 -18.05 6.73
CA GLY A 84 -36.95 -18.30 5.32
C GLY A 84 -37.82 -19.54 5.08
N ILE A 85 -37.81 -20.05 3.84
CA ILE A 85 -38.55 -21.27 3.48
C ILE A 85 -37.90 -22.49 4.12
N ASP A 86 -36.58 -22.63 3.98
CA ASP A 86 -35.81 -23.76 4.55
C ASP A 86 -34.50 -23.32 5.25
N THR A 87 -34.27 -22.00 5.35
CA THR A 87 -33.14 -21.40 6.07
C THR A 87 -33.63 -20.38 7.12
N ARG A 88 -32.72 -19.88 7.96
CA ARG A 88 -33.02 -18.90 9.00
C ARG A 88 -31.88 -17.92 9.15
N ILE A 89 -32.21 -16.62 9.22
CA ILE A 89 -31.29 -15.61 9.74
C ILE A 89 -31.29 -15.75 11.25
N GLU A 90 -30.12 -16.07 11.80
CA GLU A 90 -29.92 -16.19 13.23
C GLU A 90 -28.72 -15.34 13.66
N GLU A 91 -29.00 -14.35 14.49
CA GLU A 91 -28.02 -13.40 15.00
C GLU A 91 -27.18 -12.75 13.88
N GLY A 92 -27.85 -12.35 12.79
CA GLY A 92 -27.24 -11.64 11.66
C GLY A 92 -26.49 -12.51 10.65
N VAL A 93 -26.55 -13.84 10.75
CA VAL A 93 -25.93 -14.78 9.80
C VAL A 93 -26.96 -15.75 9.23
N VAL A 94 -26.81 -16.11 7.95
CA VAL A 94 -27.61 -17.14 7.27
C VAL A 94 -26.75 -17.95 6.32
N SER A 95 -26.99 -19.26 6.24
CA SER A 95 -26.48 -20.10 5.16
C SER A 95 -27.48 -20.21 4.02
N VAL A 96 -27.02 -20.03 2.79
CA VAL A 96 -27.83 -20.16 1.58
C VAL A 96 -27.16 -21.12 0.62
N LYS A 97 -27.91 -22.12 0.14
CA LYS A 97 -27.46 -23.06 -0.88
C LYS A 97 -27.91 -22.60 -2.27
N ILE A 98 -26.98 -22.59 -3.23
CA ILE A 98 -27.27 -22.35 -4.65
C ILE A 98 -26.80 -23.53 -5.50
N ASP A 99 -27.54 -23.85 -6.55
CA ASP A 99 -27.25 -24.97 -7.44
C ASP A 99 -26.26 -24.57 -8.56
N LEU A 100 -25.10 -24.08 -8.16
CA LEU A 100 -23.98 -23.74 -9.05
C LEU A 100 -22.69 -24.43 -8.59
N SER A 101 -21.72 -24.54 -9.51
CA SER A 101 -20.35 -25.00 -9.21
C SER A 101 -19.42 -23.81 -8.91
N ILE A 102 -18.41 -23.98 -8.06
CA ILE A 102 -17.43 -22.95 -7.71
C ILE A 102 -16.71 -22.36 -8.92
N VAL A 103 -16.59 -23.10 -10.04
CA VAL A 103 -15.95 -22.57 -11.26
C VAL A 103 -16.89 -21.67 -12.09
N SER A 104 -18.14 -21.49 -11.66
CA SER A 104 -19.09 -20.60 -12.33
C SER A 104 -18.61 -19.14 -12.26
N PRO A 105 -18.92 -18.30 -13.26
CA PRO A 105 -18.55 -16.89 -13.21
C PRO A 105 -19.07 -16.20 -11.94
N HIS A 106 -18.19 -15.53 -11.20
CA HIS A 106 -18.53 -14.90 -9.90
C HIS A 106 -19.70 -13.90 -9.98
N GLY A 107 -19.89 -13.22 -11.11
CA GLY A 107 -21.06 -12.37 -11.33
C GLY A 107 -22.39 -13.15 -11.38
N MET A 108 -22.36 -14.37 -11.92
CA MET A 108 -23.50 -15.30 -11.91
C MET A 108 -23.75 -15.83 -10.50
N ILE A 109 -22.70 -16.22 -9.78
CA ILE A 109 -22.79 -16.65 -8.36
C ILE A 109 -23.48 -15.58 -7.53
N ARG A 110 -23.02 -14.34 -7.59
CA ARG A 110 -23.63 -13.20 -6.86
C ARG A 110 -25.11 -13.02 -7.18
N ASN A 111 -25.50 -13.14 -8.44
CA ASN A 111 -26.90 -12.99 -8.85
C ASN A 111 -27.76 -14.14 -8.31
N TYR A 112 -27.29 -15.39 -8.39
CA TYR A 112 -27.99 -16.56 -7.85
C TYR A 112 -28.14 -16.51 -6.33
N VAL A 113 -27.11 -16.07 -5.60
CA VAL A 113 -27.21 -15.85 -4.15
C VAL A 113 -28.30 -14.82 -3.83
N THR A 114 -28.35 -13.74 -4.61
CA THR A 114 -29.36 -12.67 -4.45
C THR A 114 -30.77 -13.17 -4.73
N GLU A 115 -30.96 -13.92 -5.82
CA GLU A 115 -32.24 -14.53 -6.18
C GLU A 115 -32.70 -15.54 -5.12
N GLU A 116 -31.77 -16.35 -4.61
CA GLU A 116 -32.09 -17.33 -3.59
C GLU A 116 -32.45 -16.67 -2.25
N LEU A 117 -31.73 -15.63 -1.81
CA LEU A 117 -32.13 -14.82 -0.65
C LEU A 117 -33.53 -14.22 -0.84
N ASN A 118 -33.79 -13.66 -2.02
CA ASN A 118 -35.09 -13.09 -2.36
C ASN A 118 -36.21 -14.13 -2.26
N ARG A 119 -35.97 -15.34 -2.79
CA ARG A 119 -36.90 -16.47 -2.73
C ARG A 119 -37.14 -16.92 -1.29
N GLN A 120 -36.07 -17.11 -0.51
CA GLN A 120 -36.13 -17.61 0.86
C GLN A 120 -36.96 -16.71 1.77
N PHE A 121 -36.79 -15.40 1.66
CA PHE A 121 -37.41 -14.43 2.57
C PHE A 121 -38.60 -13.69 1.97
N GLY A 122 -39.02 -14.01 0.74
CA GLY A 122 -40.16 -13.37 0.09
C GLY A 122 -39.95 -11.87 -0.17
N ILE A 123 -38.72 -11.47 -0.46
CA ILE A 123 -38.30 -10.07 -0.65
C ILE A 123 -37.88 -9.82 -2.10
N SER A 124 -37.83 -8.56 -2.51
CA SER A 124 -37.40 -8.17 -3.86
C SER A 124 -35.92 -7.77 -3.95
N SER A 125 -35.29 -7.48 -2.81
CA SER A 125 -33.89 -7.09 -2.75
C SER A 125 -33.31 -7.37 -1.36
N PRO A 126 -32.06 -7.86 -1.23
CA PRO A 126 -31.44 -8.18 0.05
C PRO A 126 -31.37 -7.01 1.04
N ASN A 127 -31.34 -5.76 0.56
CA ASN A 127 -31.34 -4.59 1.43
C ASN A 127 -32.67 -4.36 2.20
N GLN A 128 -33.67 -5.21 1.99
CA GLN A 128 -34.87 -5.28 2.83
C GLN A 128 -34.64 -6.08 4.12
N LEU A 129 -33.58 -6.89 4.19
CA LEU A 129 -33.19 -7.68 5.38
C LEU A 129 -32.18 -6.93 6.26
N ALA A 130 -31.32 -6.11 5.64
CA ALA A 130 -30.28 -5.36 6.33
C ALA A 130 -29.81 -4.15 5.50
N ASP A 131 -29.24 -3.14 6.14
CA ASP A 131 -28.63 -1.98 5.47
C ASP A 131 -27.43 -2.40 4.60
N HIS A 132 -26.71 -3.43 5.04
CA HIS A 132 -25.58 -4.04 4.35
C HIS A 132 -25.69 -5.55 4.32
N VAL A 133 -25.25 -6.16 3.23
CA VAL A 133 -25.28 -7.61 3.00
C VAL A 133 -23.91 -8.06 2.51
N MET A 134 -23.36 -9.06 3.18
CA MET A 134 -22.03 -9.59 2.94
C MET A 134 -22.12 -11.04 2.44
N TYR A 135 -21.65 -11.31 1.22
CA TYR A 135 -21.59 -12.67 0.70
C TYR A 135 -20.21 -13.28 0.97
N CYS A 136 -20.15 -14.33 1.78
CA CYS A 136 -18.93 -15.13 1.95
C CYS A 136 -18.99 -16.33 1.02
N LEU A 137 -18.17 -16.31 -0.03
CA LEU A 137 -18.15 -17.33 -1.08
C LEU A 137 -17.13 -18.45 -0.80
N PRO A 138 -17.33 -19.66 -1.34
CA PRO A 138 -16.37 -20.76 -1.22
C PRO A 138 -14.99 -20.42 -1.80
N PRO A 139 -13.90 -21.10 -1.38
CA PRO A 139 -12.59 -20.94 -2.02
C PRO A 139 -12.65 -21.30 -3.51
N GLY A 140 -11.91 -20.57 -4.35
CA GLY A 140 -11.88 -20.77 -5.80
C GLY A 140 -13.04 -20.17 -6.59
N SER A 141 -14.04 -19.58 -5.92
CA SER A 141 -15.25 -19.03 -6.57
C SER A 141 -15.09 -17.67 -7.24
N MET A 142 -13.97 -16.98 -7.01
CA MET A 142 -13.63 -15.74 -7.70
C MET A 142 -12.11 -15.51 -7.75
N PRO A 143 -11.60 -14.74 -8.74
CA PRO A 143 -10.16 -14.52 -8.94
C PRO A 143 -9.56 -13.47 -8.00
N HIS A 144 -10.39 -12.69 -7.30
CA HIS A 144 -9.98 -11.67 -6.35
C HIS A 144 -10.33 -12.10 -4.92
N VAL A 145 -9.79 -11.39 -3.93
CA VAL A 145 -9.96 -11.76 -2.52
C VAL A 145 -11.27 -11.23 -1.91
N ALA A 146 -11.72 -10.06 -2.34
CA ALA A 146 -12.98 -9.44 -1.95
C ALA A 146 -13.31 -8.28 -2.92
N TYR A 147 -14.56 -7.80 -2.90
CA TYR A 147 -14.98 -6.55 -3.52
C TYR A 147 -16.29 -6.02 -2.91
N GLY A 148 -16.39 -4.69 -2.83
CA GLY A 148 -17.54 -3.97 -2.32
C GLY A 148 -18.11 -3.04 -3.39
N MET A 149 -19.44 -3.02 -3.53
CA MET A 149 -20.06 -2.08 -4.47
C MET A 149 -20.13 -0.69 -3.85
N VAL A 150 -19.46 0.28 -4.48
CA VAL A 150 -19.42 1.66 -3.99
C VAL A 150 -20.83 2.22 -3.81
N GLY A 151 -21.11 2.79 -2.63
CA GLY A 151 -22.41 3.38 -2.24
C GLY A 151 -23.61 2.42 -2.29
N SER A 152 -23.37 1.12 -2.44
CA SER A 152 -24.41 0.08 -2.43
C SER A 152 -24.59 -0.52 -1.03
N HIS A 153 -25.34 -1.59 -0.92
CA HIS A 153 -25.48 -2.40 0.30
C HIS A 153 -24.64 -3.68 0.26
N LEU A 154 -24.03 -4.03 -0.89
CA LEU A 154 -23.48 -5.36 -1.13
C LEU A 154 -21.95 -5.38 -1.12
N SER A 155 -21.38 -6.32 -0.37
CA SER A 155 -19.97 -6.71 -0.41
C SER A 155 -19.82 -8.23 -0.54
N VAL A 156 -18.77 -8.66 -1.21
CA VAL A 156 -18.51 -10.07 -1.55
C VAL A 156 -17.07 -10.42 -1.20
N TYR A 157 -16.87 -11.57 -0.56
CA TYR A 157 -15.61 -11.96 0.04
C TYR A 157 -15.29 -13.41 -0.29
N LEU A 158 -14.01 -13.71 -0.53
CA LEU A 158 -13.56 -15.07 -0.86
C LEU A 158 -13.16 -15.78 0.42
N ASN A 159 -13.87 -16.85 0.77
CA ASN A 159 -13.51 -17.74 1.86
C ASN A 159 -13.14 -16.94 3.15
N ASN A 160 -11.97 -17.17 3.74
CA ASN A 160 -11.56 -16.51 5.00
C ASN A 160 -11.45 -14.98 4.90
N TRP A 161 -11.44 -14.36 3.71
CA TRP A 161 -11.44 -12.90 3.59
C TRP A 161 -12.72 -12.26 4.14
N CYS A 162 -13.79 -13.04 4.31
CA CYS A 162 -14.99 -12.63 5.04
C CYS A 162 -14.83 -12.66 6.58
N THR A 163 -13.61 -12.88 7.10
CA THR A 163 -13.29 -12.91 8.53
C THR A 163 -12.18 -11.95 8.93
N TYR A 164 -11.41 -11.44 7.95
CA TYR A 164 -10.24 -10.61 8.19
C TYR A 164 -10.62 -9.15 8.34
N LEU A 165 -10.25 -8.54 9.46
CA LEU A 165 -10.77 -7.24 9.89
C LEU A 165 -10.57 -6.16 8.82
N SER A 166 -9.36 -6.07 8.27
CA SER A 166 -9.03 -5.09 7.23
C SER A 166 -9.90 -5.24 5.98
N ALA A 167 -10.08 -6.46 5.48
CA ALA A 167 -10.93 -6.70 4.31
C ALA A 167 -12.41 -6.39 4.60
N LEU A 168 -12.89 -6.78 5.78
CA LEU A 168 -14.26 -6.47 6.21
C LEU A 168 -14.51 -4.96 6.22
N MET A 169 -13.59 -4.18 6.81
CA MET A 169 -13.67 -2.72 6.83
C MET A 169 -13.51 -2.10 5.45
N HIS A 170 -12.60 -2.63 4.63
CA HIS A 170 -12.35 -2.13 3.28
C HIS A 170 -13.62 -2.19 2.42
N GLU A 171 -14.21 -3.38 2.28
CA GLU A 171 -15.36 -3.55 1.39
C GLU A 171 -16.63 -2.88 1.94
N LEU A 172 -16.79 -2.83 3.27
CA LEU A 172 -17.91 -2.11 3.86
C LEU A 172 -17.74 -0.60 3.73
N GLY A 173 -16.51 -0.10 3.72
CA GLY A 173 -16.18 1.28 3.37
C GLY A 173 -16.61 1.64 1.94
N HIS A 174 -16.50 0.72 0.98
CA HIS A 174 -17.10 0.92 -0.33
C HIS A 174 -18.62 1.06 -0.26
N ASN A 175 -19.33 0.23 0.51
CA ASN A 175 -20.79 0.36 0.66
C ASN A 175 -21.21 1.74 1.20
N ILE A 176 -20.41 2.32 2.09
CA ILE A 176 -20.59 3.69 2.61
C ILE A 176 -20.42 4.72 1.48
N GLY A 177 -19.52 4.48 0.53
CA GLY A 177 -19.31 5.32 -0.66
C GLY A 177 -17.88 5.75 -0.89
N TRP A 178 -16.94 5.21 -0.12
CA TRP A 178 -15.53 5.56 -0.22
C TRP A 178 -14.81 4.81 -1.32
N GLY A 179 -13.84 5.47 -1.96
CA GLY A 179 -12.87 4.84 -2.85
C GLY A 179 -11.68 4.28 -2.08
N HIS A 180 -10.67 3.82 -2.81
CA HIS A 180 -9.46 3.26 -2.24
C HIS A 180 -8.56 4.33 -1.62
N SER A 181 -7.63 3.87 -0.80
CA SER A 181 -6.46 4.63 -0.36
C SER A 181 -5.21 4.13 -1.07
N ASN A 182 -4.53 5.07 -1.71
CA ASN A 182 -3.44 4.83 -2.64
C ASN A 182 -2.18 5.56 -2.16
N THR A 183 -1.03 5.16 -2.69
CA THR A 183 0.16 6.02 -2.72
C THR A 183 0.20 6.75 -4.07
N PRO A 184 1.07 7.77 -4.25
CA PRO A 184 1.12 8.51 -5.51
C PRO A 184 1.40 7.65 -6.74
N THR A 185 2.01 6.48 -6.54
CA THR A 185 2.47 5.59 -7.62
C THR A 185 1.69 4.28 -7.72
N HIS A 186 0.95 3.88 -6.68
CA HIS A 186 0.30 2.56 -6.64
C HIS A 186 -1.11 2.64 -6.05
N LYS A 187 -2.02 1.85 -6.60
CA LYS A 187 -3.37 1.68 -6.04
C LYS A 187 -3.34 0.70 -4.87
N TYR A 188 -4.23 0.88 -3.89
CA TYR A 188 -4.37 0.02 -2.70
C TYR A 188 -3.12 -0.09 -1.81
N SER A 189 -2.12 0.76 -2.04
CA SER A 189 -0.80 0.64 -1.43
C SER A 189 -0.66 1.46 -0.16
N ASP A 190 -1.65 2.28 0.20
CA ASP A 190 -1.64 3.00 1.48
C ASP A 190 -1.78 1.97 2.62
N ARG A 191 -0.77 1.88 3.49
CA ARG A 191 -0.77 0.98 4.66
C ARG A 191 -1.06 1.72 5.96
N SER A 192 -1.46 3.00 5.87
CA SER A 192 -1.77 3.84 7.02
C SER A 192 -3.23 3.76 7.46
N ASP A 193 -4.12 3.18 6.63
CA ASP A 193 -5.55 3.13 6.87
C ASP A 193 -6.22 1.89 6.25
N MET A 194 -7.48 1.64 6.62
CA MET A 194 -8.24 0.43 6.23
C MET A 194 -8.68 0.35 4.76
N LEU A 195 -8.66 1.46 4.02
CA LEU A 195 -9.09 1.49 2.61
C LEU A 195 -7.94 1.32 1.61
N GLY A 196 -6.73 1.08 2.08
CA GLY A 196 -5.60 0.70 1.24
C GLY A 196 -5.32 -0.80 1.29
N TYR A 197 -4.15 -1.17 1.81
CA TYR A 197 -3.70 -2.56 1.79
C TYR A 197 -4.49 -3.43 2.77
N SER A 198 -4.91 -4.61 2.33
CA SER A 198 -5.63 -5.59 3.17
C SER A 198 -4.72 -6.70 3.68
N TYR A 199 -4.97 -7.13 4.92
CA TYR A 199 -4.17 -8.08 5.68
C TYR A 199 -4.98 -9.32 6.02
N ALA A 200 -4.39 -10.50 5.81
CA ALA A 200 -5.02 -11.78 6.12
C ALA A 200 -4.97 -12.11 7.62
N LYS A 201 -5.56 -11.26 8.47
CA LYS A 201 -5.58 -11.39 9.94
C LYS A 201 -6.98 -11.13 10.50
N VAL A 202 -7.43 -12.02 11.38
CA VAL A 202 -8.68 -11.84 12.15
C VAL A 202 -8.43 -10.79 13.25
N GLY A 203 -9.36 -9.85 13.41
CA GLY A 203 -9.29 -8.83 14.48
C GLY A 203 -8.09 -7.87 14.41
N SER A 204 -7.37 -7.81 13.28
CA SER A 204 -6.13 -7.05 13.13
C SER A 204 -5.85 -6.71 11.66
N PRO A 205 -5.06 -5.66 11.35
CA PRO A 205 -4.57 -4.62 12.27
C PRO A 205 -5.70 -3.75 12.81
N ARG A 206 -5.49 -3.09 13.95
CA ARG A 206 -6.41 -2.10 14.50
C ARG A 206 -6.05 -0.73 13.92
N MET A 207 -6.77 -0.32 12.89
CA MET A 207 -6.61 0.94 12.18
C MET A 207 -7.99 1.51 11.84
N CYS A 208 -8.05 2.82 11.66
CA CYS A 208 -9.21 3.51 11.13
C CYS A 208 -9.00 3.88 9.68
N VAL A 209 -10.05 4.38 9.03
CA VAL A 209 -9.95 4.99 7.71
C VAL A 209 -9.23 6.35 7.79
N ASN A 210 -8.62 6.82 6.70
CA ASN A 210 -7.82 8.05 6.74
C ASN A 210 -8.65 9.34 7.00
N PRO A 211 -8.00 10.49 7.26
CA PRO A 211 -8.67 11.76 7.59
C PRO A 211 -9.74 12.21 6.59
N SER A 212 -9.58 11.96 5.29
CA SER A 212 -10.57 12.35 4.28
C SER A 212 -11.89 11.58 4.43
N ARG A 213 -11.81 10.33 4.87
CA ARG A 213 -12.97 9.43 5.06
C ARG A 213 -13.67 9.76 6.36
N GLN A 214 -12.90 10.00 7.42
CA GLN A 214 -13.43 10.51 8.70
C GLN A 214 -14.13 11.87 8.51
N TRP A 215 -13.61 12.74 7.64
CA TRP A 215 -14.23 14.01 7.28
C TRP A 215 -15.56 13.82 6.55
N THR A 216 -15.59 13.03 5.48
CA THR A 216 -16.84 12.78 4.72
C THR A 216 -17.88 12.02 5.53
N ALA A 217 -17.45 11.21 6.50
CA ALA A 217 -18.31 10.61 7.52
C ALA A 217 -18.87 11.60 8.53
N ARG A 218 -18.31 12.81 8.66
CA ARG A 218 -18.71 13.80 9.68
C ARG A 218 -18.55 13.32 11.13
N TRP A 219 -17.64 12.38 11.36
CA TRP A 219 -17.40 11.84 12.70
C TRP A 219 -16.84 12.88 13.67
N PHE A 220 -16.15 13.90 13.17
CA PHE A 220 -15.47 14.90 14.01
C PHE A 220 -15.80 16.35 13.63
N ASP A 221 -16.97 16.60 13.02
CA ASP A 221 -17.38 17.95 12.55
C ASP A 221 -17.16 19.09 13.57
N HIS A 222 -17.46 18.86 14.84
CA HIS A 222 -17.30 19.87 15.91
C HIS A 222 -15.84 20.11 16.33
N ARG A 223 -14.94 19.26 15.87
CA ARG A 223 -13.47 19.29 16.06
C ARG A 223 -12.76 19.39 14.70
N SER A 224 -13.46 19.75 13.64
CA SER A 224 -12.92 19.84 12.28
C SER A 224 -12.67 21.30 11.90
N LEU A 225 -11.52 21.58 11.29
CA LEU A 225 -11.17 22.90 10.78
C LEU A 225 -11.16 22.90 9.26
N VAL A 226 -11.83 23.87 8.64
CA VAL A 226 -11.69 24.17 7.21
C VAL A 226 -10.77 25.37 7.06
N LEU A 227 -9.68 25.18 6.33
CA LEU A 227 -8.83 26.25 5.85
C LEU A 227 -9.23 26.53 4.40
N ASN A 228 -9.60 27.78 4.10
CA ASN A 228 -9.98 28.23 2.77
C ASN A 228 -9.45 29.66 2.54
N ASP A 229 -9.47 30.09 1.28
CA ASP A 229 -9.02 31.43 0.84
C ASP A 229 -9.81 32.63 1.40
N MET A 230 -10.78 32.40 2.30
CA MET A 230 -11.68 33.40 2.85
C MET A 230 -11.36 33.86 4.27
N GLN A 231 -10.16 33.58 4.82
CA GLN A 231 -9.58 34.41 5.90
C GLN A 231 -9.01 35.74 5.36
N LYS A 232 -9.79 36.47 4.55
CA LYS A 232 -9.48 37.80 3.99
C LYS A 232 -9.72 38.93 5.00
N ALA A 233 -9.10 38.88 6.17
CA ALA A 233 -9.09 39.99 7.11
C ALA A 233 -7.65 40.37 7.47
N LYS A 234 -7.22 41.54 6.97
CA LYS A 234 -5.93 42.24 7.17
C LYS A 234 -4.80 41.85 6.21
N GLY A 235 -4.94 42.22 4.94
CA GLY A 235 -3.80 42.70 4.14
C GLY A 235 -2.76 41.69 3.64
N ASN A 236 -2.71 40.44 4.14
CA ASN A 236 -1.79 39.40 3.66
C ASN A 236 -2.56 38.24 3.03
N ARG A 237 -2.27 37.97 1.75
CA ARG A 237 -3.00 37.03 0.87
C ARG A 237 -2.52 35.58 1.05
N GLN A 238 -2.34 35.11 2.28
CA GLN A 238 -1.58 33.89 2.53
C GLN A 238 -2.32 32.96 3.51
N LEU A 239 -2.61 31.72 3.08
CA LEU A 239 -3.12 30.66 3.95
C LEU A 239 -2.09 30.43 5.06
N PHE A 240 -2.52 30.53 6.33
CA PHE A 240 -1.65 30.32 7.49
C PHE A 240 -2.40 29.61 8.62
N TYR A 241 -1.79 28.58 9.19
CA TYR A 241 -2.22 27.94 10.43
C TYR A 241 -1.01 27.59 11.27
N GLU A 242 -1.04 27.97 12.54
CA GLU A 242 -0.06 27.53 13.54
C GLU A 242 -0.84 27.06 14.76
N GLY A 243 -0.62 25.81 15.17
CA GLY A 243 -1.31 25.25 16.31
C GLY A 243 -1.29 23.73 16.36
N ASP A 244 -1.98 23.19 17.35
CA ASP A 244 -2.05 21.75 17.57
C ASP A 244 -3.13 21.09 16.70
N ILE A 245 -2.90 19.81 16.39
CA ILE A 245 -3.91 18.86 15.94
C ILE A 245 -3.92 17.68 16.91
N SER A 246 -5.11 17.28 17.33
CA SER A 246 -5.34 16.16 18.24
C SER A 246 -5.56 14.88 17.45
N SER A 247 -5.11 13.75 17.98
CA SER A 247 -5.45 12.47 17.37
C SER A 247 -6.95 12.20 17.47
N THR A 248 -7.50 11.42 16.54
CA THR A 248 -8.89 10.95 16.59
C THR A 248 -9.09 9.77 17.53
N THR A 249 -8.04 9.30 18.22
CA THR A 249 -8.12 8.22 19.21
C THR A 249 -8.61 8.69 20.58
N VAL A 250 -8.47 9.99 20.89
CA VAL A 250 -8.95 10.58 22.14
C VAL A 250 -10.43 10.94 22.07
N ASP A 251 -11.08 11.14 23.23
CA ASP A 251 -12.51 11.51 23.29
C ASP A 251 -12.76 12.84 22.53
N PRO A 252 -13.56 12.84 21.44
CA PRO A 252 -13.83 14.03 20.66
C PRO A 252 -14.69 15.05 21.40
N ASN A 253 -15.34 14.67 22.50
CA ASN A 253 -16.15 15.57 23.33
C ASN A 253 -15.32 16.35 24.35
N VAL A 254 -14.02 16.03 24.49
CA VAL A 254 -13.11 16.69 25.44
C VAL A 254 -12.08 17.54 24.70
N GLY A 255 -12.06 18.83 25.01
CA GLY A 255 -11.13 19.80 24.42
C GLY A 255 -11.61 20.42 23.10
N SER A 256 -10.82 21.35 22.57
CA SER A 256 -11.20 22.19 21.42
C SER A 256 -10.20 22.14 20.26
N ILE A 257 -9.12 21.36 20.38
CA ILE A 257 -8.04 21.30 19.38
C ILE A 257 -8.56 20.58 18.12
N PRO A 258 -8.37 21.09 16.91
CA PRO A 258 -8.81 20.38 15.71
C PRO A 258 -8.31 18.93 15.66
N MET A 259 -9.13 18.01 15.20
CA MET A 259 -8.81 16.59 14.96
C MET A 259 -8.54 16.32 13.49
N LEU A 260 -9.26 17.03 12.62
CA LEU A 260 -9.13 16.98 11.18
C LEU A 260 -8.99 18.40 10.66
N ILE A 261 -8.07 18.61 9.73
CA ILE A 261 -7.98 19.85 8.97
C ILE A 261 -8.25 19.52 7.52
N LYS A 262 -9.22 20.20 6.92
CA LYS A 262 -9.47 20.20 5.48
C LYS A 262 -8.91 21.49 4.90
N ILE A 263 -8.09 21.37 3.88
CA ILE A 263 -7.61 22.49 3.08
C ILE A 263 -8.46 22.49 1.80
N ASP A 264 -9.38 23.45 1.72
CA ASP A 264 -10.23 23.63 0.55
C ASP A 264 -9.45 24.36 -0.54
N SER A 265 -9.40 23.75 -1.72
CA SER A 265 -8.75 24.25 -2.92
C SER A 265 -9.77 24.87 -3.88
N GLU A 266 -9.36 25.87 -4.66
CA GLU A 266 -10.12 26.34 -5.83
C GLU A 266 -10.13 25.33 -6.99
N THR A 267 -9.28 24.30 -6.93
CA THR A 267 -9.22 23.17 -7.88
C THR A 267 -10.16 22.02 -7.49
N THR A 268 -10.07 20.90 -8.20
CA THR A 268 -10.79 19.67 -7.87
C THR A 268 -10.15 18.86 -6.74
N THR A 269 -8.92 19.19 -6.35
CA THR A 269 -8.14 18.43 -5.37
C THR A 269 -8.33 19.00 -3.97
N THR A 270 -8.80 18.20 -3.03
CA THR A 270 -8.92 18.60 -1.62
C THR A 270 -7.89 17.89 -0.77
N TYR A 271 -7.29 18.58 0.19
CA TYR A 271 -6.31 18.00 1.09
C TYR A 271 -6.86 17.85 2.51
N TYR A 272 -6.46 16.77 3.18
CA TYR A 272 -6.88 16.43 4.53
C TYR A 272 -5.68 16.08 5.39
N ILE A 273 -5.63 16.65 6.59
CA ILE A 273 -4.57 16.42 7.57
C ILE A 273 -5.19 15.78 8.81
N GLY A 274 -4.51 14.78 9.37
CA GLY A 274 -4.85 14.16 10.65
C GLY A 274 -3.62 13.61 11.36
N PHE A 275 -3.71 13.43 12.67
CA PHE A 275 -2.66 12.79 13.46
C PHE A 275 -2.98 11.31 13.73
N ASN A 276 -2.22 10.43 13.08
CA ASN A 276 -2.42 8.97 13.14
C ASN A 276 -1.65 8.36 14.32
N ALA A 277 -2.12 8.61 15.54
CA ALA A 277 -1.48 8.12 16.76
C ALA A 277 -1.63 6.59 16.91
N LEU A 278 -0.58 5.93 17.38
CA LEU A 278 -0.61 4.51 17.76
C LEU A 278 -1.25 4.37 19.14
N ASP A 279 -2.56 4.58 19.17
CA ASP A 279 -3.37 4.49 20.39
C ASP A 279 -4.81 4.06 20.06
N GLY A 280 -5.54 3.54 21.06
CA GLY A 280 -6.96 3.24 20.94
C GLY A 280 -7.32 2.43 19.69
N ALA A 281 -8.18 2.99 18.84
CA ALA A 281 -8.61 2.34 17.60
C ALA A 281 -7.50 2.19 16.53
N ASN A 282 -6.41 2.95 16.63
CA ASN A 282 -5.28 2.96 15.69
C ASN A 282 -4.01 2.29 16.24
N ILE A 283 -4.08 1.62 17.39
CA ILE A 283 -2.90 1.00 18.03
C ILE A 283 -2.16 -0.02 17.15
N GLY A 284 -2.84 -0.59 16.15
CA GLY A 284 -2.28 -1.57 15.22
C GLY A 284 -1.85 -0.97 13.88
N THR A 285 -1.79 0.36 13.74
CA THR A 285 -1.39 1.01 12.49
C THR A 285 -0.04 0.52 11.99
N VAL A 286 -0.02 0.02 10.75
CA VAL A 286 1.14 -0.68 10.16
C VAL A 286 2.14 0.30 9.53
N GLN A 287 1.65 1.41 8.96
CA GLN A 287 2.46 2.49 8.41
C GLN A 287 1.96 3.85 8.91
N ALA A 288 2.89 4.80 9.11
CA ALA A 288 2.55 6.16 9.54
C ALA A 288 1.90 6.25 10.92
N GLY A 289 2.14 5.28 11.80
CA GLY A 289 1.80 5.37 13.22
C GLY A 289 2.65 6.43 13.93
N ASN A 290 2.03 7.23 14.82
CA ASN A 290 2.62 8.40 15.46
C ASN A 290 3.19 9.43 14.46
N LYS A 291 2.54 9.57 13.31
CA LYS A 291 2.87 10.56 12.28
C LYS A 291 1.66 11.43 11.95
N LEU A 292 1.92 12.66 11.53
CA LEU A 292 0.94 13.50 10.87
C LEU A 292 0.79 13.05 9.42
N THR A 293 -0.41 12.70 8.99
CA THR A 293 -0.67 12.25 7.62
C THR A 293 -1.33 13.35 6.81
N LEU A 294 -0.86 13.55 5.57
CA LEU A 294 -1.47 14.41 4.56
C LEU A 294 -2.02 13.53 3.43
N HIS A 295 -3.31 13.63 3.17
CA HIS A 295 -4.00 12.93 2.08
C HIS A 295 -4.60 13.91 1.09
N SER A 296 -4.50 13.63 -0.21
CA SER A 296 -5.27 14.33 -1.24
C SER A 296 -6.42 13.48 -1.76
N VAL A 297 -7.47 14.14 -2.23
CA VAL A 297 -8.58 13.53 -2.96
C VAL A 297 -8.93 14.40 -4.14
N GLU A 298 -8.81 13.85 -5.35
CA GLU A 298 -9.33 14.48 -6.55
C GLU A 298 -10.84 14.23 -6.65
N ASN A 299 -11.59 15.27 -7.04
CA ASN A 299 -13.03 15.18 -7.24
C ASN A 299 -13.76 14.53 -6.06
N ILE A 300 -13.49 14.95 -4.81
CA ILE A 300 -14.07 14.40 -3.58
C ILE A 300 -15.60 14.24 -3.59
N ASN A 301 -16.29 15.00 -4.46
CA ASN A 301 -17.73 14.96 -4.63
C ASN A 301 -18.20 13.87 -5.60
N GLU A 302 -17.30 13.06 -6.14
CA GLU A 302 -17.60 11.89 -6.95
C GLU A 302 -17.69 10.65 -6.06
N LYS A 303 -18.62 9.79 -6.45
CA LYS A 303 -18.89 8.54 -5.74
C LYS A 303 -17.67 7.62 -5.90
N GLY A 304 -17.07 7.21 -4.79
CA GLY A 304 -15.89 6.35 -4.83
C GLY A 304 -14.59 7.08 -5.17
N ALA A 305 -14.51 8.39 -4.93
CA ALA A 305 -13.27 9.12 -5.12
C ALA A 305 -12.13 8.54 -4.27
N ASP A 306 -11.03 8.17 -4.93
CA ASP A 306 -9.83 7.62 -4.29
C ASP A 306 -9.06 8.71 -3.52
N SER A 307 -8.39 8.31 -2.45
CA SER A 307 -7.49 9.18 -1.67
C SER A 307 -6.05 8.74 -1.88
N VAL A 308 -5.13 9.69 -1.85
CA VAL A 308 -3.69 9.44 -1.98
C VAL A 308 -2.99 9.96 -0.73
N ILE A 309 -2.22 9.12 -0.03
CA ILE A 309 -1.31 9.60 1.02
C ILE A 309 -0.11 10.29 0.37
N LEU A 310 0.05 11.59 0.62
CA LEU A 310 1.15 12.40 0.10
C LEU A 310 2.36 12.42 1.04
N ALA A 311 2.08 12.44 2.35
CA ALA A 311 3.13 12.50 3.37
C ALA A 311 2.70 11.85 4.69
N ALA A 312 3.69 11.31 5.40
CA ALA A 312 3.60 10.86 6.78
C ALA A 312 4.77 11.49 7.57
N LEU A 313 4.49 12.62 8.22
CA LEU A 313 5.49 13.52 8.79
C LEU A 313 5.63 13.32 10.31
N GLY A 314 6.87 13.25 10.79
CA GLY A 314 7.27 13.27 12.19
C GLY A 314 7.82 14.63 12.59
N THR A 315 8.21 14.76 13.87
CA THR A 315 8.83 15.98 14.41
C THR A 315 9.97 16.49 13.53
N GLY A 316 9.88 17.76 13.12
CA GLY A 316 10.87 18.45 12.28
C GLY A 316 10.71 18.21 10.78
N GLU A 317 9.88 17.27 10.34
CA GLU A 317 9.67 16.98 8.93
C GLU A 317 8.65 17.95 8.31
N SER A 318 8.78 18.19 7.00
CA SER A 318 7.88 19.07 6.25
C SER A 318 7.52 18.49 4.88
N TYR A 319 6.40 18.92 4.32
CA TYR A 319 5.96 18.60 2.96
C TYR A 319 5.44 19.84 2.25
N ALA A 320 5.85 20.03 1.00
CA ALA A 320 5.38 21.13 0.16
C ALA A 320 4.36 20.62 -0.87
N ILE A 321 3.16 21.19 -0.85
CA ILE A 321 2.23 21.11 -1.98
C ILE A 321 2.68 22.18 -2.97
N VAL A 322 3.25 21.72 -4.09
CA VAL A 322 3.82 22.61 -5.12
C VAL A 322 2.70 23.30 -5.90
N ASP A 323 2.90 24.58 -6.19
CA ASP A 323 1.97 25.40 -6.99
C ASP A 323 0.51 25.24 -6.54
N TYR A 324 0.28 25.44 -5.24
CA TYR A 324 -1.03 25.26 -4.64
C TYR A 324 -2.04 26.17 -5.34
N ASP A 325 -3.11 25.57 -5.85
CA ASP A 325 -4.19 26.21 -6.59
C ASP A 325 -3.75 26.98 -7.85
N GLY A 326 -2.59 26.64 -8.43
CA GLY A 326 -2.05 27.35 -9.59
C GLY A 326 -1.66 28.80 -9.27
N THR A 327 -1.40 29.10 -7.99
CA THR A 327 -1.06 30.45 -7.52
C THR A 327 0.39 30.85 -7.81
N GLY A 328 1.22 29.90 -8.21
CA GLY A 328 2.68 30.02 -8.26
C GLY A 328 3.37 29.92 -6.90
N LEU A 329 2.60 29.71 -5.81
CA LEU A 329 3.11 29.58 -4.45
C LEU A 329 3.02 28.14 -3.97
N ASN A 330 4.00 27.73 -3.17
CA ASN A 330 3.98 26.44 -2.52
C ASN A 330 3.28 26.55 -1.16
N MET A 331 2.51 25.54 -0.78
CA MET A 331 2.02 25.40 0.59
C MET A 331 2.92 24.46 1.36
N LEU A 332 3.59 24.95 2.39
CA LEU A 332 4.47 24.17 3.24
C LEU A 332 3.72 23.75 4.52
N LEU A 333 3.67 22.44 4.77
CA LEU A 333 3.21 21.84 6.02
C LEU A 333 4.43 21.35 6.80
N THR A 334 4.64 21.88 8.00
CA THR A 334 5.75 21.52 8.90
C THR A 334 5.20 20.96 10.21
N VAL A 335 5.76 19.85 10.68
CA VAL A 335 5.50 19.31 12.01
C VAL A 335 6.54 19.84 12.97
N ILE A 336 6.11 20.66 13.94
CA ILE A 336 6.99 21.24 14.95
C ILE A 336 7.30 20.23 16.05
N ASN A 337 6.28 19.50 16.51
CA ASN A 337 6.42 18.50 17.56
C ASN A 337 5.32 17.44 17.48
N ILE A 338 5.60 16.23 17.94
CA ILE A 338 4.60 15.19 18.20
C ILE A 338 4.74 14.77 19.66
N ASP A 339 3.68 14.95 20.43
CA ASP A 339 3.56 14.51 21.81
C ASP A 339 2.58 13.33 21.89
N THR A 340 3.13 12.13 21.96
CA THR A 340 2.36 10.89 22.11
C THR A 340 1.81 10.69 23.51
N SER A 341 2.16 11.52 24.50
CA SER A 341 1.54 11.45 25.83
C SER A 341 0.21 12.20 25.88
N SER A 342 0.12 13.33 25.19
CA SER A 342 -1.12 14.12 25.06
C SER A 342 -1.90 13.83 23.78
N MET A 343 -1.37 12.96 22.91
CA MET A 343 -1.90 12.62 21.59
C MET A 343 -2.10 13.85 20.69
N ARG A 344 -1.09 14.71 20.63
CA ARG A 344 -1.11 15.95 19.85
C ARG A 344 0.11 16.06 18.94
N ALA A 345 -0.09 16.69 17.79
CA ALA A 345 0.98 17.17 16.94
C ALA A 345 0.86 18.69 16.77
N SER A 346 1.94 19.43 16.97
CA SER A 346 1.98 20.88 16.73
C SER A 346 2.49 21.11 15.30
N ILE A 347 1.79 21.92 14.52
CA ILE A 347 2.08 22.13 13.10
C ILE A 347 2.10 23.60 12.72
N ILE A 348 2.82 23.90 11.64
CA ILE A 348 2.72 25.16 10.90
C ILE A 348 2.32 24.79 9.47
N LEU A 349 1.33 25.48 8.93
CA LEU A 349 0.94 25.44 7.52
C LEU A 349 1.04 26.86 6.98
N ASN A 350 1.82 27.07 5.92
CA ASN A 350 1.94 28.39 5.30
C ASN A 350 2.11 28.37 3.76
N CYS A 351 1.39 29.31 3.17
CA CYS A 351 1.50 29.94 1.85
C CYS A 351 2.80 30.42 1.19
N ASP A 352 4.00 29.90 1.37
CA ASP A 352 5.23 30.70 1.13
C ASP A 352 5.24 31.52 -0.19
N ALA A 353 5.40 32.85 -0.05
CA ALA A 353 5.41 33.80 -1.16
C ALA A 353 6.79 33.91 -1.82
N ASP A 354 7.84 33.34 -1.23
CA ASP A 354 9.21 33.65 -1.61
C ASP A 354 10.22 32.56 -1.20
N ILE A 355 10.27 31.43 -1.94
CA ILE A 355 11.46 30.57 -1.92
C ILE A 355 12.54 31.18 -2.82
N THR A 356 12.99 32.38 -2.49
CA THR A 356 14.28 32.94 -2.95
C THR A 356 15.30 33.07 -1.82
N SER A 357 14.98 32.66 -0.59
CA SER A 357 15.96 32.53 0.48
C SER A 357 16.00 31.10 1.03
N SER A 358 17.10 30.40 0.74
CA SER A 358 17.47 29.18 1.45
C SER A 358 17.44 29.42 2.96
N PRO A 359 16.98 28.46 3.78
CA PRO A 359 17.18 28.53 5.21
C PRO A 359 18.68 28.59 5.50
N SER A 360 19.11 29.57 6.29
CA SER A 360 20.48 29.65 6.79
C SER A 360 20.80 28.36 7.54
N VAL A 361 21.80 27.62 7.06
CA VAL A 361 22.40 26.49 7.77
C VAL A 361 22.92 27.01 9.12
N SER A 362 22.17 26.72 10.19
CA SER A 362 22.68 26.87 11.55
C SER A 362 23.84 25.89 11.72
N ALA A 363 24.98 26.38 12.23
CA ALA A 363 26.20 25.61 12.42
C ALA A 363 25.93 24.31 13.21
N ALA A 364 26.48 23.21 12.71
CA ALA A 364 26.42 21.90 13.34
C ALA A 364 27.06 21.95 14.76
N PRO A 365 26.48 21.28 15.77
CA PRO A 365 27.08 21.17 17.09
C PRO A 365 28.32 20.26 17.07
N THR A 366 29.44 20.79 17.59
CA THR A 366 30.79 20.22 17.57
C THR A 366 31.05 19.17 18.66
N VAL A 367 30.18 18.17 18.84
CA VAL A 367 30.47 17.08 19.80
C VAL A 367 30.47 15.74 19.10
N ALA A 368 31.66 15.12 19.06
CA ALA A 368 31.88 13.78 18.52
C ALA A 368 30.98 12.73 19.20
N PRO A 369 30.36 11.78 18.46
CA PRO A 369 29.51 10.76 19.05
C PRO A 369 30.34 9.79 19.89
N ARG A 370 29.85 9.50 21.09
CA ARG A 370 30.39 8.45 21.97
C ARG A 370 29.79 7.11 21.54
N ILE A 371 30.64 6.15 21.16
CA ILE A 371 30.24 4.80 20.70
C ILE A 371 29.32 4.15 21.75
N HIS A 372 28.08 3.87 21.39
CA HIS A 372 27.21 2.95 22.12
C HIS A 372 27.24 1.60 21.40
N THR A 373 27.56 0.54 22.14
CA THR A 373 27.44 -0.84 21.67
C THR A 373 25.96 -1.17 21.55
N THR A 374 25.44 -1.28 20.33
CA THR A 374 24.09 -1.76 20.07
C THR A 374 24.14 -3.26 19.90
N ILE A 375 23.43 -4.00 20.76
CA ILE A 375 23.14 -5.42 20.53
C ILE A 375 22.00 -5.46 19.52
N VAL A 376 22.24 -6.08 18.37
CA VAL A 376 21.22 -6.26 17.31
C VAL A 376 20.82 -7.74 17.32
N GLU A 377 19.56 -8.01 17.64
CA GLU A 377 18.96 -9.33 17.46
C GLU A 377 18.51 -9.45 16.00
N VAL A 378 19.05 -10.44 15.26
CA VAL A 378 18.60 -10.78 13.92
C VAL A 378 17.88 -12.11 13.99
N VAL A 379 16.58 -12.12 13.68
CA VAL A 379 15.75 -13.33 13.63
C VAL A 379 15.55 -13.70 12.16
N VAL A 380 16.01 -14.88 11.77
CA VAL A 380 15.83 -15.43 10.41
C VAL A 380 14.88 -16.61 10.49
N ASP A 381 13.74 -16.53 9.78
CA ASP A 381 12.77 -17.61 9.70
C ASP A 381 13.06 -18.50 8.48
N GLY A 382 13.38 -19.77 8.75
CA GLY A 382 13.60 -20.79 7.74
C GLY A 382 12.94 -22.13 8.09
N THR A 383 12.85 -23.01 7.10
CA THR A 383 12.34 -24.38 7.25
C THR A 383 13.47 -25.36 6.91
N CYS A 384 13.83 -26.28 7.82
CA CYS A 384 14.78 -27.38 7.51
C CYS A 384 14.06 -28.45 6.67
N ASP A 385 14.55 -28.77 5.47
CA ASP A 385 14.08 -29.93 4.69
C ASP A 385 14.76 -31.20 5.21
N THR A 386 13.98 -32.07 5.84
CA THR A 386 14.46 -33.31 6.47
C THR A 386 14.85 -34.41 5.49
N SER A 387 14.56 -34.28 4.19
CA SER A 387 14.98 -35.25 3.16
C SER A 387 16.35 -34.94 2.55
N GLU A 388 16.77 -33.67 2.56
CA GLU A 388 17.94 -33.21 1.79
C GLU A 388 18.98 -32.41 2.60
N GLY A 389 18.72 -32.13 3.88
CA GLY A 389 19.67 -31.42 4.75
C GLY A 389 19.90 -29.96 4.36
N GLN A 390 18.96 -29.35 3.63
CA GLN A 390 19.03 -27.96 3.17
C GLN A 390 18.24 -27.02 4.10
N PHE A 391 18.78 -25.81 4.31
CA PHE A 391 18.11 -24.71 5.01
C PHE A 391 17.54 -23.73 3.99
N LEU A 392 16.22 -23.60 3.93
CA LEU A 392 15.53 -22.69 3.02
C LEU A 392 15.13 -21.43 3.79
N VAL A 393 15.68 -20.29 3.38
CA VAL A 393 15.30 -18.96 3.89
C VAL A 393 13.98 -18.58 3.26
N THR A 394 12.92 -18.50 4.07
CA THR A 394 11.58 -18.21 3.54
C THR A 394 11.23 -16.73 3.57
N GLU A 395 11.76 -15.97 4.54
CA GLU A 395 11.69 -14.51 4.59
C GLU A 395 12.91 -13.99 5.38
N ALA A 396 13.55 -12.91 4.91
CA ALA A 396 14.57 -12.19 5.68
C ALA A 396 13.96 -10.88 6.18
N PHE A 397 13.93 -10.67 7.50
CA PHE A 397 13.58 -9.37 8.07
C PHE A 397 14.82 -8.49 8.25
N HIS A 398 14.68 -7.26 7.77
CA HIS A 398 15.65 -6.18 7.88
C HIS A 398 15.55 -5.48 9.24
N ASP A 399 16.68 -5.38 9.93
CA ASP A 399 17.18 -4.09 10.40
C ASP A 399 18.70 -4.24 10.62
N SER A 400 19.49 -3.36 9.99
CA SER A 400 20.97 -3.26 10.02
C SER A 400 21.75 -3.85 8.83
N ILE A 401 22.81 -3.13 8.44
CA ILE A 401 23.85 -3.54 7.50
C ILE A 401 24.85 -4.42 8.26
N LEU A 402 25.08 -5.66 7.83
CA LEU A 402 26.19 -6.48 8.34
C LEU A 402 27.53 -5.92 7.79
N PRO A 403 28.57 -5.73 8.62
CA PRO A 403 29.88 -5.36 8.13
C PRO A 403 30.48 -6.47 7.26
N ALA A 404 31.19 -6.10 6.19
CA ALA A 404 31.90 -7.07 5.36
C ALA A 404 32.98 -7.84 6.16
N ASN A 405 33.14 -9.14 5.86
CA ASN A 405 34.15 -10.05 6.42
C ASN A 405 33.93 -10.50 7.88
N THR A 406 32.68 -10.72 8.30
CA THR A 406 32.37 -11.37 9.60
C THR A 406 32.10 -12.87 9.45
N ASP A 407 32.78 -13.68 10.25
CA ASP A 407 32.51 -15.11 10.44
C ASP A 407 31.56 -15.28 11.63
N THR A 408 30.39 -15.88 11.43
CA THR A 408 29.36 -16.03 12.50
C THR A 408 29.09 -17.50 12.80
N VAL A 409 29.12 -17.87 14.09
CA VAL A 409 28.79 -19.21 14.60
C VAL A 409 27.27 -19.31 14.78
N VAL A 410 26.66 -20.36 14.23
CA VAL A 410 25.21 -20.61 14.32
C VAL A 410 24.95 -21.70 15.37
N GLU A 411 24.21 -21.38 16.44
CA GLU A 411 23.71 -22.39 17.38
C GLU A 411 22.22 -22.67 17.12
N THR A 412 21.85 -23.95 17.00
CA THR A 412 20.46 -24.37 16.76
C THR A 412 19.97 -25.23 17.94
N SER A 413 18.69 -25.09 18.30
CA SER A 413 18.04 -25.92 19.32
C SER A 413 17.44 -27.22 18.74
N ASP A 414 17.56 -27.45 17.43
CA ASP A 414 17.02 -28.63 16.74
C ASP A 414 18.09 -29.73 16.61
N PRO A 415 17.87 -30.92 17.21
CA PRO A 415 18.84 -32.02 17.16
C PRO A 415 19.06 -32.61 15.76
N PHE A 416 18.30 -32.20 14.73
CA PHE A 416 18.45 -32.66 13.35
C PHE A 416 19.21 -31.69 12.42
N CYS A 417 19.42 -30.42 12.80
CA CYS A 417 20.17 -29.44 11.98
C CYS A 417 21.62 -29.26 12.49
N THR A 418 22.35 -30.36 12.75
CA THR A 418 23.68 -30.38 13.40
C THR A 418 24.89 -30.05 12.50
N ASN A 419 24.69 -29.89 11.19
CA ASN A 419 25.77 -29.75 10.21
C ASN A 419 25.92 -28.32 9.63
N LEU A 420 25.07 -27.38 10.04
CA LEU A 420 25.20 -25.96 9.70
C LEU A 420 26.13 -25.30 10.74
N ARG A 421 27.32 -24.86 10.33
CA ARG A 421 28.29 -24.28 11.29
C ARG A 421 28.81 -22.89 10.94
N HIS A 422 28.78 -22.47 9.66
CA HIS A 422 29.39 -21.20 9.25
C HIS A 422 28.58 -20.45 8.19
N LEU A 423 28.42 -19.15 8.42
CA LEU A 423 27.99 -18.14 7.45
C LEU A 423 29.17 -17.19 7.22
N GLN A 424 29.63 -17.08 5.97
CA GLN A 424 30.70 -16.17 5.60
C GLN A 424 30.20 -15.10 4.64
N THR A 425 30.57 -13.85 4.92
CA THR A 425 30.44 -12.74 3.98
C THR A 425 31.82 -12.34 3.49
N SER A 426 32.04 -12.20 2.19
CA SER A 426 33.30 -11.66 1.64
C SER A 426 33.04 -10.49 0.69
N SER A 427 33.99 -9.56 0.62
CA SER A 427 33.92 -8.37 -0.24
C SER A 427 35.27 -8.18 -0.92
N THR A 428 35.35 -8.34 -2.23
CA THR A 428 36.56 -8.04 -3.01
C THR A 428 36.63 -6.59 -3.48
N HIS A 429 35.51 -5.86 -3.45
CA HIS A 429 35.40 -4.44 -3.86
C HIS A 429 34.39 -3.65 -3.00
N PRO A 430 34.50 -2.30 -2.91
CA PRO A 430 33.74 -1.48 -1.96
C PRO A 430 32.21 -1.53 -2.09
N ASN A 431 31.70 -2.08 -3.18
CA ASN A 431 30.27 -2.10 -3.54
C ASN A 431 29.76 -3.53 -3.82
N GLU A 432 30.46 -4.55 -3.35
CA GLU A 432 30.12 -5.95 -3.61
C GLU A 432 30.15 -6.75 -2.30
N ILE A 433 29.07 -7.44 -1.96
CA ILE A 433 29.00 -8.35 -0.81
C ILE A 433 28.56 -9.72 -1.31
N THR A 434 29.40 -10.72 -1.07
CA THR A 434 29.15 -12.13 -1.38
C THR A 434 28.79 -12.84 -0.08
N ILE A 435 27.68 -13.59 -0.05
CA ILE A 435 27.29 -14.42 1.10
C ILE A 435 27.40 -15.89 0.70
N SER A 436 28.17 -16.66 1.47
CA SER A 436 28.41 -18.09 1.26
C SER A 436 27.99 -18.88 2.50
N ALA A 437 27.20 -19.93 2.32
CA ALA A 437 26.86 -20.90 3.37
C ALA A 437 27.55 -22.23 3.07
N GLY A 438 28.32 -22.75 4.03
CA GLY A 438 29.04 -24.02 3.91
C GLY A 438 28.40 -25.13 4.74
N VAL A 439 28.25 -26.32 4.14
CA VAL A 439 27.89 -27.57 4.85
C VAL A 439 29.10 -28.49 4.80
N ASP A 440 29.59 -28.94 5.96
CA ASP A 440 30.75 -29.86 6.00
C ASP A 440 30.30 -31.28 5.63
N LYS A 441 30.86 -31.84 4.54
CA LYS A 441 30.52 -33.16 4.02
C LYS A 441 31.42 -34.23 4.64
N SER A 442 31.11 -34.66 5.86
CA SER A 442 31.56 -35.97 6.32
C SER A 442 30.42 -36.98 6.22
N GLY A 443 30.27 -37.63 5.05
CA GLY A 443 29.68 -38.98 4.98
C GLY A 443 28.32 -39.19 4.29
N VAL A 444 27.89 -38.40 3.30
CA VAL A 444 26.67 -38.72 2.51
C VAL A 444 26.98 -38.74 1.01
N ALA A 445 26.59 -39.86 0.38
CA ALA A 445 26.91 -40.25 -0.98
C ALA A 445 26.21 -39.39 -2.06
N ASP A 446 26.89 -39.30 -3.20
CA ASP A 446 26.56 -38.50 -4.38
C ASP A 446 25.13 -38.65 -4.89
N SER A 447 24.35 -37.55 -4.91
CA SER A 447 23.60 -37.09 -6.09
C SER A 447 22.79 -35.83 -5.77
N LEU A 448 22.71 -34.93 -6.76
CA LEU A 448 22.13 -33.57 -6.76
C LEU A 448 23.10 -32.47 -6.28
N THR A 449 23.56 -31.67 -7.25
CA THR A 449 24.25 -30.39 -7.02
C THR A 449 23.41 -29.29 -7.66
N SER A 450 22.82 -28.42 -6.85
CA SER A 450 22.43 -27.08 -7.25
C SER A 450 23.55 -26.13 -6.82
N GLU A 451 24.26 -25.55 -7.78
CA GLU A 451 25.15 -24.41 -7.55
C GLU A 451 24.39 -23.14 -7.97
N ILE A 452 24.31 -22.16 -7.08
CA ILE A 452 24.00 -20.78 -7.47
C ILE A 452 25.30 -20.21 -8.01
N ASN A 453 25.44 -20.13 -9.33
CA ASN A 453 26.62 -19.53 -9.96
C ASN A 453 26.29 -18.14 -10.52
N MET A 454 26.97 -17.15 -9.96
CA MET A 454 27.13 -15.75 -10.38
C MET A 454 25.87 -14.87 -10.43
N ILE A 455 25.95 -13.75 -9.71
CA ILE A 455 25.16 -12.54 -9.94
C ILE A 455 26.13 -11.52 -10.52
N HIS A 456 25.94 -11.11 -11.77
CA HIS A 456 26.70 -10.00 -12.34
C HIS A 456 25.91 -8.70 -12.20
N THR A 457 26.56 -7.68 -11.65
CA THR A 457 26.05 -6.31 -11.56
C THR A 457 26.91 -5.36 -12.38
N TYR A 458 26.30 -4.57 -13.26
CA TYR A 458 27.00 -3.47 -13.92
C TYR A 458 26.17 -2.19 -13.87
N ALA A 459 26.82 -1.06 -13.58
CA ALA A 459 26.21 0.26 -13.58
C ALA A 459 26.23 0.87 -14.99
N ARG A 460 25.11 1.47 -15.43
CA ARG A 460 25.08 2.21 -16.70
C ARG A 460 25.64 3.62 -16.52
N PRO A 461 26.68 4.03 -17.28
CA PRO A 461 27.25 5.37 -17.18
C PRO A 461 26.19 6.44 -17.44
N GLY A 462 26.03 7.38 -16.51
CA GLY A 462 25.08 8.50 -16.64
C GLY A 462 23.66 8.23 -16.13
N THR A 463 23.40 7.07 -15.51
CA THR A 463 22.11 6.76 -14.87
C THR A 463 22.31 6.19 -13.46
N ASN A 464 21.31 6.32 -12.58
CA ASN A 464 21.31 5.72 -11.24
C ASN A 464 20.78 4.26 -11.23
N SER A 465 20.94 3.54 -12.35
CA SER A 465 20.39 2.19 -12.52
C SER A 465 21.52 1.15 -12.59
N VAL A 466 21.32 0.02 -11.91
CA VAL A 466 22.19 -1.17 -11.97
C VAL A 466 21.37 -2.32 -12.55
N VAL A 467 21.93 -3.03 -13.52
CA VAL A 467 21.29 -4.21 -14.11
C VAL A 467 21.80 -5.46 -13.40
N LEU A 468 20.89 -6.36 -13.02
CA LEU A 468 21.17 -7.67 -12.43
C LEU A 468 20.83 -8.75 -13.44
N GLN A 469 21.79 -9.62 -13.74
CA GLN A 469 21.57 -10.83 -14.54
C GLN A 469 21.79 -12.06 -13.66
N ALA A 470 20.81 -12.97 -13.61
CA ALA A 470 20.90 -14.23 -12.90
C ALA A 470 20.64 -15.39 -13.87
N THR A 471 21.51 -16.40 -13.88
CA THR A 471 21.34 -17.60 -14.71
C THR A 471 21.12 -18.82 -13.81
N ILE A 472 20.00 -19.52 -13.97
CA ILE A 472 19.72 -20.78 -13.28
C ILE A 472 19.96 -21.93 -14.27
N THR A 473 20.90 -22.83 -13.98
CA THR A 473 21.14 -24.01 -14.83
C THR A 473 20.78 -25.30 -14.08
N GLN A 474 19.72 -26.00 -14.48
CA GLN A 474 19.51 -27.39 -14.06
C GLN A 474 20.24 -28.34 -15.02
N LYS A 475 21.17 -29.16 -14.52
CA LYS A 475 21.72 -30.30 -15.29
C LYS A 475 21.06 -31.59 -14.83
N LYS A 476 20.23 -32.19 -15.69
CA LYS A 476 19.73 -33.56 -15.50
C LYS A 476 20.50 -34.53 -16.40
N ALA A 477 20.96 -35.65 -15.83
CA ALA A 477 21.62 -36.70 -16.58
C ALA A 477 20.60 -37.63 -17.27
N TYR A 478 20.68 -37.67 -18.61
CA TYR A 478 20.19 -38.64 -19.60
C TYR A 478 18.68 -38.78 -19.95
N THR A 479 18.44 -38.47 -21.24
CA THR A 479 17.40 -38.87 -22.23
C THR A 479 15.93 -38.57 -21.94
N ASP A 480 15.51 -37.32 -22.10
CA ASP A 480 14.77 -36.86 -23.29
C ASP A 480 14.73 -35.32 -23.28
N GLN A 481 14.97 -34.69 -24.44
CA GLN A 481 15.13 -33.23 -24.55
C GLN A 481 13.82 -32.48 -24.31
N THR A 482 13.77 -31.64 -23.26
CA THR A 482 12.99 -30.38 -23.27
C THR A 482 13.78 -29.32 -22.50
N ASP A 483 14.32 -28.36 -23.23
CA ASP A 483 14.98 -27.17 -22.69
C ASP A 483 13.90 -26.20 -22.20
N PHE A 484 13.99 -25.75 -20.94
CA PHE A 484 13.27 -24.58 -20.46
C PHE A 484 14.31 -23.52 -20.09
N SER A 485 14.60 -22.60 -21.00
CA SER A 485 15.21 -21.32 -20.66
C SER A 485 14.08 -20.28 -20.48
N ARG A 486 14.13 -19.53 -19.39
CA ARG A 486 13.45 -18.24 -19.27
C ARG A 486 14.52 -17.23 -18.87
N ASP A 487 14.88 -16.36 -19.80
CA ASP A 487 15.61 -15.14 -19.50
C ASP A 487 14.56 -14.07 -19.18
N GLU A 488 14.52 -13.59 -17.94
CA GLU A 488 13.74 -12.41 -17.54
C GLU A 488 14.73 -11.33 -17.09
N ASP A 489 14.75 -10.20 -17.78
CA ASP A 489 15.52 -9.02 -17.35
C ASP A 489 14.71 -8.24 -16.29
N LEU A 490 15.30 -8.09 -15.10
CA LEU A 490 14.71 -7.33 -14.00
C LEU A 490 15.26 -5.89 -14.01
N VAL A 491 14.39 -4.90 -14.20
CA VAL A 491 14.75 -3.47 -14.10
C VAL A 491 14.25 -2.93 -12.76
N LEU A 492 15.15 -2.37 -11.96
CA LEU A 492 14.89 -1.78 -10.64
C LEU A 492 15.19 -0.28 -10.67
N ASP A 493 14.23 0.54 -10.23
CA ASP A 493 14.46 1.96 -9.93
C ASP A 493 14.63 2.20 -8.43
N ILE A 494 15.68 2.92 -8.06
CA ILE A 494 16.03 3.24 -6.68
C ILE A 494 15.40 4.59 -6.31
N TYR A 495 14.58 4.62 -5.25
CA TYR A 495 14.15 5.85 -4.58
C TYR A 495 14.42 5.74 -3.08
N ASN A 496 15.13 6.73 -2.51
CA ASN A 496 15.45 6.82 -1.07
C ASN A 496 16.21 5.62 -0.45
N ASN A 497 17.25 5.12 -1.12
CA ASN A 497 18.15 4.06 -0.58
C ASN A 497 17.43 2.77 -0.11
N LYS A 498 16.28 2.43 -0.70
CA LYS A 498 15.61 1.14 -0.48
C LYS A 498 15.26 0.48 -1.80
N ALA A 499 15.58 -0.81 -1.91
CA ALA A 499 15.10 -1.69 -2.97
C ALA A 499 14.37 -2.88 -2.31
N THR A 500 13.26 -3.33 -2.90
CA THR A 500 12.51 -4.53 -2.47
C THR A 500 12.33 -5.42 -3.68
N VAL A 501 12.61 -6.72 -3.53
CA VAL A 501 12.41 -7.74 -4.57
C VAL A 501 11.46 -8.79 -3.98
N ASP A 502 10.34 -9.04 -4.66
CA ASP A 502 9.40 -10.12 -4.34
C ASP A 502 9.62 -11.28 -5.33
N LEU A 503 10.15 -12.41 -4.87
CA LEU A 503 10.21 -13.64 -5.66
C LEU A 503 9.06 -14.55 -5.24
N LYS A 504 8.09 -14.77 -6.13
CA LYS A 504 7.03 -15.75 -5.91
C LYS A 504 7.51 -17.15 -6.31
N MET A 505 7.68 -18.05 -5.33
CA MET A 505 7.75 -19.49 -5.56
C MET A 505 6.57 -20.21 -4.91
N GLN A 506 6.05 -21.22 -5.60
CA GLN A 506 4.87 -22.00 -5.23
C GLN A 506 5.17 -22.89 -3.99
N ARG A 507 4.34 -22.80 -2.94
CA ARG A 507 4.59 -23.42 -1.61
C ARG A 507 4.31 -24.93 -1.59
N LEU A 508 5.24 -25.73 -1.05
CA LEU A 508 5.02 -27.10 -0.57
C LEU A 508 5.36 -27.16 0.94
N SER A 509 4.38 -27.59 1.77
CA SER A 509 4.42 -28.08 3.17
C SER A 509 5.37 -27.45 4.23
N GLY A 510 4.83 -26.91 5.32
CA GLY A 510 5.57 -26.11 6.34
C GLY A 510 6.15 -26.83 7.57
N LYS A 511 7.08 -26.11 8.26
CA LYS A 511 7.48 -26.15 9.70
C LYS A 511 8.61 -25.09 9.94
N HIS A 512 8.48 -24.20 10.92
CA HIS A 512 9.38 -23.05 11.16
C HIS A 512 10.44 -23.32 12.26
N VAL A 513 11.65 -22.72 12.14
CA VAL A 513 12.76 -22.73 13.14
C VAL A 513 13.14 -21.30 13.55
N ILE A 514 13.48 -21.06 14.83
CA ILE A 514 13.81 -19.73 15.40
C ILE A 514 15.24 -19.73 15.97
N LEU A 515 16.05 -18.72 15.62
CA LEU A 515 17.42 -18.48 16.13
C LEU A 515 17.47 -17.40 17.23
N ARG A 516 18.42 -17.48 18.17
CA ARG A 516 18.64 -16.48 19.23
C ARG A 516 20.15 -16.17 19.44
N GLU A 517 20.47 -14.86 19.37
CA GLU A 517 21.70 -14.17 19.80
C GLU A 517 22.92 -14.09 18.83
N ILE A 518 23.47 -12.87 18.62
CA ILE A 518 24.71 -12.55 17.85
C ILE A 518 25.57 -11.55 18.64
N GLN A 519 26.89 -11.80 18.77
CA GLN A 519 27.87 -10.85 19.36
C GLN A 519 28.97 -10.47 18.37
N VAL A 520 29.39 -9.18 18.35
CA VAL A 520 30.42 -8.65 17.43
C VAL A 520 31.54 -7.93 18.20
N LEU A 521 32.81 -8.22 17.87
CA LEU A 521 34.02 -7.53 18.33
C LEU A 521 34.76 -6.91 17.14
N GLN A 522 35.31 -5.69 17.28
CA GLN A 522 36.07 -5.00 16.22
C GLN A 522 37.46 -4.54 16.71
N MET A 523 38.49 -4.64 15.84
CA MET A 523 39.84 -4.06 16.06
C MET A 523 40.18 -2.97 15.01
N PRO A 524 41.09 -1.99 15.30
CA PRO A 524 41.29 -0.80 14.45
C PRO A 524 42.61 -0.76 13.65
N SER A 525 42.60 -0.04 12.52
CA SER A 525 43.64 0.85 11.89
C SER A 525 43.66 0.73 10.35
N GLY A 526 43.96 1.75 9.53
CA GLY A 526 44.56 3.07 9.78
C GLY A 526 44.46 4.07 8.59
N GLN A 527 45.26 5.14 8.69
CA GLN A 527 45.17 6.54 8.21
C GLN A 527 45.29 6.89 6.68
N PRO A 528 45.06 8.19 6.30
CA PRO A 528 44.78 8.70 4.94
C PRO A 528 45.95 9.45 4.26
N THR A 529 45.77 9.81 2.97
CA THR A 529 46.58 10.83 2.27
C THR A 529 45.77 11.68 1.26
N SER A 530 46.16 12.96 1.20
CA SER A 530 45.53 14.14 0.57
C SER A 530 46.13 14.54 -0.80
N ILE A 531 45.44 15.38 -1.59
CA ILE A 531 45.93 16.68 -2.19
C ILE A 531 44.79 17.39 -3.01
N PRO A 532 44.73 18.74 -3.07
CA PRO A 532 43.64 19.54 -3.68
C PRO A 532 44.04 20.32 -4.98
N SER A 533 43.06 20.82 -5.79
CA SER A 533 43.29 21.97 -6.70
C SER A 533 42.01 22.67 -7.24
N THR A 534 41.84 23.94 -6.81
CA THR A 534 41.48 25.19 -7.54
C THR A 534 40.26 25.34 -8.50
N SER A 535 39.41 26.34 -8.18
CA SER A 535 38.33 27.03 -8.98
C SER A 535 38.89 28.30 -9.69
N PRO A 536 38.15 29.21 -10.42
CA PRO A 536 36.77 29.25 -10.99
C PRO A 536 36.66 29.81 -12.46
N SER A 537 35.48 29.82 -13.10
CA SER A 537 35.01 30.91 -14.01
C SER A 537 33.54 30.79 -14.46
N PHE A 538 32.83 31.93 -14.49
CA PHE A 538 31.44 32.16 -14.93
C PHE A 538 31.39 32.70 -16.38
N HIS A 539 30.51 32.20 -17.25
CA HIS A 539 29.57 32.98 -18.12
C HIS A 539 28.70 32.05 -19.03
N PRO A 540 27.54 32.51 -19.54
CA PRO A 540 26.42 31.70 -20.07
C PRO A 540 26.37 31.61 -21.60
N SER A 541 25.78 30.53 -22.16
CA SER A 541 24.84 30.57 -23.31
C SER A 541 24.59 29.22 -24.00
N ILE A 542 23.29 28.98 -24.25
CA ILE A 542 22.66 28.40 -25.47
C ILE A 542 22.90 26.90 -25.75
N HIS A 543 21.79 26.16 -25.66
CA HIS A 543 21.65 24.77 -26.05
C HIS A 543 21.61 24.65 -27.58
N VAL A 544 22.65 24.05 -28.16
CA VAL A 544 22.66 23.54 -29.53
C VAL A 544 22.33 22.04 -29.45
N PRO A 545 21.36 21.51 -30.22
CA PRO A 545 20.97 20.11 -30.16
C PRO A 545 22.05 19.23 -30.78
N ILE A 546 22.25 18.07 -30.15
CA ILE A 546 23.28 17.10 -30.49
C ILE A 546 22.72 16.24 -31.63
N VAL A 547 23.41 16.25 -32.78
CA VAL A 547 23.00 15.56 -34.01
C VAL A 547 23.03 14.04 -33.79
N GLY A 548 21.94 13.34 -34.14
CA GLY A 548 21.85 11.88 -34.10
C GLY A 548 20.75 11.28 -33.21
N GLU A 549 19.91 12.08 -32.55
CA GLU A 549 18.78 11.57 -31.78
C GLU A 549 17.52 11.45 -32.67
N CYS A 550 16.92 10.25 -32.65
CA CYS A 550 15.64 10.00 -33.31
C CYS A 550 14.53 10.69 -32.51
N TYR A 551 13.58 11.33 -33.20
CA TYR A 551 12.37 11.86 -32.59
C TYR A 551 11.09 11.29 -33.23
N ASP A 552 10.06 11.12 -32.39
CA ASP A 552 8.76 10.65 -32.84
C ASP A 552 8.16 11.67 -33.83
N SER A 553 7.65 11.20 -34.97
CA SER A 553 7.20 12.05 -36.08
C SER A 553 5.82 11.63 -36.57
N PRO A 554 4.78 12.46 -36.38
CA PRO A 554 4.79 13.77 -35.72
C PRO A 554 5.02 13.68 -34.20
N GLU A 555 5.50 14.76 -33.59
CA GLU A 555 5.66 14.87 -32.14
C GLU A 555 4.30 14.68 -31.44
N GLY A 556 4.27 13.80 -30.44
CA GLY A 556 3.04 13.43 -29.74
C GLY A 556 2.13 12.47 -30.52
N TRP A 557 2.67 11.70 -31.47
CA TRP A 557 1.90 10.68 -32.21
C TRP A 557 1.23 9.66 -31.27
N TYR A 558 -0.02 9.32 -31.59
CA TYR A 558 -0.82 8.27 -30.96
C TYR A 558 -1.74 7.64 -31.99
N ASP A 559 -2.14 6.39 -31.77
CA ASP A 559 -2.95 5.62 -32.73
C ASP A 559 -4.42 6.06 -32.82
N THR A 560 -5.25 5.34 -33.58
CA THR A 560 -6.67 5.68 -33.76
C THR A 560 -7.54 5.46 -32.53
N ASP A 561 -7.09 4.67 -31.55
CA ASP A 561 -7.82 4.33 -30.33
C ASP A 561 -7.59 5.38 -29.22
N GLY A 562 -6.63 6.28 -29.42
CA GLY A 562 -6.54 7.57 -28.72
C GLY A 562 -5.21 7.83 -28.01
N PRO A 563 -5.08 8.99 -27.33
CA PRO A 563 -3.79 9.48 -26.82
C PRO A 563 -3.06 8.59 -25.80
N ALA A 564 -3.76 7.60 -25.22
CA ALA A 564 -3.16 6.61 -24.33
C ALA A 564 -2.26 5.61 -25.09
N TYR A 565 -2.48 5.41 -26.39
CA TYR A 565 -1.71 4.51 -27.26
C TYR A 565 -0.72 5.31 -28.11
N ASN A 566 0.15 6.02 -27.42
CA ASN A 566 1.20 6.85 -28.01
C ASN A 566 2.52 6.07 -28.21
N CYS A 567 3.53 6.72 -28.75
CA CYS A 567 4.84 6.09 -29.00
C CYS A 567 5.49 5.49 -27.74
N TYR A 568 5.25 6.06 -26.55
CA TYR A 568 5.70 5.46 -25.28
C TYR A 568 4.95 4.16 -24.95
N TRP A 569 3.66 4.04 -25.29
CA TRP A 569 2.92 2.81 -25.09
C TRP A 569 3.39 1.70 -26.03
N TYR A 570 3.65 2.07 -27.29
CA TYR A 570 4.10 1.15 -28.33
C TYR A 570 5.54 0.68 -28.12
N SER A 571 6.43 1.50 -27.59
CA SER A 571 7.83 1.14 -27.31
C SER A 571 8.02 0.13 -26.17
N GLN A 572 6.95 -0.32 -25.50
CA GLN A 572 7.01 -1.27 -24.39
C GLN A 572 6.86 -2.71 -24.87
N ALA A 573 7.71 -3.59 -24.36
CA ALA A 573 7.65 -5.03 -24.60
C ALA A 573 7.57 -5.38 -26.10
N SER A 574 6.72 -6.34 -26.48
CA SER A 574 6.56 -6.78 -27.87
C SER A 574 5.60 -5.91 -28.69
N ARG A 575 5.08 -4.80 -28.17
CA ARG A 575 3.95 -4.06 -28.79
C ARG A 575 4.28 -3.44 -30.14
N CYS A 576 5.51 -2.97 -30.34
CA CYS A 576 5.95 -2.56 -31.68
C CYS A 576 5.91 -3.73 -32.68
N ASN A 577 6.25 -4.94 -32.25
CA ASN A 577 6.26 -6.12 -33.13
C ASN A 577 4.84 -6.67 -33.36
N ASP A 578 4.00 -6.68 -32.32
CA ASP A 578 2.66 -7.26 -32.36
C ASP A 578 1.64 -6.31 -33.01
N PHE A 579 1.78 -5.00 -32.79
CA PHE A 579 0.79 -3.99 -33.15
C PHE A 579 1.35 -2.80 -33.93
N GLY A 580 2.67 -2.67 -34.08
CA GLY A 580 3.29 -1.43 -34.58
C GLY A 580 2.95 -1.07 -36.03
N ASN A 581 2.50 -2.04 -36.83
CA ASN A 581 2.02 -1.83 -38.20
C ASN A 581 0.49 -1.65 -38.30
N LEU A 582 -0.22 -1.62 -37.17
CA LEU A 582 -1.67 -1.48 -37.08
C LEU A 582 -2.07 -0.07 -36.61
N TYR A 583 -3.37 0.22 -36.66
CA TYR A 583 -4.00 1.42 -36.07
C TYR A 583 -3.37 2.77 -36.49
N ALA A 584 -3.10 2.95 -37.79
CA ALA A 584 -2.46 4.16 -38.31
C ALA A 584 -3.25 5.45 -38.01
N ASN A 585 -2.57 6.45 -37.49
CA ASN A 585 -3.13 7.78 -37.23
C ASN A 585 -2.14 8.86 -37.70
N PHE A 586 -2.61 10.07 -38.01
CA PHE A 586 -1.79 11.12 -38.64
C PHE A 586 -1.03 10.68 -39.91
N GLY A 587 -1.53 9.65 -40.60
CA GLY A 587 -0.92 9.12 -41.83
C GLY A 587 0.28 8.18 -41.64
N LYS A 588 0.62 7.80 -40.40
CA LYS A 588 1.71 6.86 -40.07
C LYS A 588 1.23 5.79 -39.08
N THR A 589 1.83 4.60 -39.11
CA THR A 589 1.70 3.60 -38.03
C THR A 589 2.78 3.82 -36.96
N ALA A 590 2.69 3.15 -35.80
CA ALA A 590 3.70 3.30 -34.75
C ALA A 590 5.11 2.89 -35.22
N SER A 591 5.24 1.84 -36.05
CA SER A 591 6.50 1.43 -36.69
C SER A 591 7.08 2.44 -37.67
N GLN A 592 6.31 3.46 -38.06
CA GLN A 592 6.74 4.56 -38.94
C GLN A 592 6.92 5.87 -38.18
N ALA A 593 6.09 6.11 -37.15
CA ALA A 593 6.08 7.36 -36.40
C ALA A 593 6.99 7.34 -35.17
N CYS A 594 7.20 6.18 -34.55
CA CYS A 594 7.82 6.08 -33.23
C CYS A 594 9.25 5.54 -33.27
N CYS A 595 10.18 6.25 -32.65
CA CYS A 595 11.58 5.85 -32.53
C CYS A 595 11.73 4.52 -31.79
N GLY A 596 10.92 4.32 -30.74
CA GLY A 596 10.89 3.07 -29.97
C GLY A 596 10.46 1.85 -30.78
N CYS A 597 9.86 2.04 -31.96
CA CYS A 597 9.49 0.97 -32.89
C CYS A 597 10.42 0.88 -34.11
N GLY A 598 11.52 1.62 -34.13
CA GLY A 598 12.44 1.71 -35.27
C GLY A 598 11.96 2.62 -36.41
N GLY A 599 10.88 3.38 -36.20
CA GLY A 599 10.42 4.46 -37.06
C GLY A 599 10.94 5.82 -36.58
N GLY A 600 10.11 6.86 -36.70
CA GLY A 600 10.49 8.23 -36.35
C GLY A 600 11.36 8.89 -37.41
N ASP A 601 11.67 10.16 -37.21
CA ASP A 601 12.59 10.90 -38.06
C ASP A 601 13.93 11.12 -37.31
N ILE A 602 15.02 11.21 -38.05
CA ILE A 602 16.35 11.54 -37.52
C ILE A 602 16.65 13.02 -37.79
N GLN A 603 17.22 13.74 -36.81
CA GLN A 603 17.66 15.13 -36.98
C GLN A 603 19.18 15.23 -37.14
#